data_AF-A0A5B9G9B0-F1
#
_entry.id   AF-A0A5B9G9B0-F1
#
_cell.length_a   1.000
_cell.length_b   1.000
_cell.length_c   1.000
_cell.angle_alpha   90.00
_cell.angle_beta   90.00
_cell.angle_gamma   90.00
#
_symmetry.space_group_name_H-M   'P 1'
#
loop_
_entity.id
_entity.type
_entity.pdbx_description
1 polymer ?
#
loop_
_entity_poly.entity_id
_entity_poly.type
_entity_poly.pdbx_seq_one_letter_code
_entity_poly.pdbx_strand_id
1 'polypeptide(L)'
;MGESHMPVQGLNEFIRVAKPGGLVIILMGTKLLVEVAAYKDKLEPHMEHLEQQGLWRKEGRKVVPKFAFSDDGVVFIYRVAS
;
A
#
# COMPACT_ATOMS: atom_id res chain seq x y z
N MET A 1 9.61 -16.82 14.44
CA MET A 1 8.50 -17.04 13.47
C MET A 1 8.27 -15.72 12.77
N GLY A 2 8.38 -15.68 11.44
CA GLY A 2 8.16 -14.45 10.68
C GLY A 2 6.69 -14.03 10.75
N GLU A 3 6.42 -12.73 10.83
CA GLU A 3 5.07 -12.20 10.66
C GLU A 3 4.51 -12.72 9.32
N SER A 4 3.27 -13.21 9.30
CA SER A 4 2.60 -13.71 8.08
C SER A 4 2.16 -12.59 7.12
N HIS A 5 2.66 -11.37 7.36
CA HIS A 5 2.39 -10.19 6.57
C HIS A 5 3.30 -10.14 5.34
N MET A 6 2.78 -9.54 4.27
CA MET A 6 3.58 -9.27 3.08
C MET A 6 4.73 -8.33 3.46
N PRO A 7 5.99 -8.65 3.13
CA PRO A 7 7.08 -7.69 3.28
C PRO A 7 6.81 -6.42 2.47
N VAL A 8 7.26 -5.26 2.95
CA VAL A 8 7.05 -3.97 2.28
C VAL A 8 7.62 -3.96 0.85
N GLN A 9 8.72 -4.67 0.62
CA GLN A 9 9.34 -4.85 -0.70
C GLN A 9 8.45 -5.63 -1.69
N GLY A 10 7.40 -6.31 -1.21
CA GLY A 10 6.41 -6.96 -2.06
C GLY A 10 5.66 -5.98 -2.97
N LEU A 11 5.64 -4.68 -2.63
CA LEU A 11 5.09 -3.64 -3.52
C LEU A 11 5.83 -3.55 -4.85
N ASN A 12 7.13 -3.85 -4.89
CA ASN A 12 7.93 -3.87 -6.12
C ASN A 12 7.38 -4.90 -7.11
N GLU A 13 6.93 -6.05 -6.59
CA GLU A 13 6.33 -7.10 -7.42
C GLU A 13 4.97 -6.67 -7.97
N PHE A 14 4.18 -5.89 -7.22
CA PHE A 14 2.92 -5.34 -7.72
C PHE A 14 3.13 -4.40 -8.90
N ILE A 15 4.14 -3.53 -8.81
CA ILE A 15 4.52 -2.65 -9.91
C ILE A 15 5.00 -3.47 -11.12
N ARG A 16 5.84 -4.48 -10.90
CA ARG A 16 6.41 -5.33 -11.96
C ARG A 16 5.34 -6.09 -12.75
N VAL A 17 4.27 -6.57 -12.10
CA VAL A 17 3.22 -7.39 -12.75
C VAL A 17 2.09 -6.55 -13.34
N ALA A 18 1.86 -5.35 -12.82
CA ALA A 18 0.89 -4.43 -13.38
C ALA A 18 1.37 -3.94 -14.76
N LYS A 19 0.42 -3.80 -15.70
CA LYS A 19 0.74 -3.24 -17.02
C LYS A 19 1.13 -1.77 -16.89
N PRO A 20 1.97 -1.24 -17.81
CA PRO A 20 2.24 0.19 -17.86
C PRO A 20 0.96 1.01 -17.93
N GLY A 21 0.86 2.07 -17.11
CA GLY A 21 -0.37 2.87 -16.95
C GLY A 21 -1.51 2.19 -16.19
N GLY A 22 -1.34 0.95 -15.74
CA GLY A 22 -2.30 0.19 -14.94
C GLY A 22 -2.42 0.68 -13.50
N LEU A 23 -3.43 0.18 -12.79
CA LEU A 23 -3.68 0.55 -11.39
C LEU A 23 -3.23 -0.54 -10.42
N VAL A 24 -2.61 -0.13 -9.32
CA VAL A 24 -2.40 -0.93 -8.12
C VAL A 24 -3.28 -0.34 -7.01
N ILE A 25 -4.24 -1.13 -6.52
CA ILE A 25 -5.20 -0.74 -5.48
C ILE A 25 -4.96 -1.61 -4.26
N ILE A 26 -4.59 -0.99 -3.14
CA ILE A 26 -4.25 -1.67 -1.90
C ILE A 26 -5.26 -1.28 -0.84
N LEU A 27 -5.97 -2.27 -0.30
CA LEU A 27 -6.95 -2.10 0.77
C LEU A 27 -6.48 -2.84 2.01
N MET A 28 -6.45 -2.15 3.16
CA MET A 28 -6.06 -2.74 4.43
C MET A 28 -6.73 -2.04 5.61
N GLY A 29 -6.76 -2.69 6.78
CA GLY A 29 -7.18 -2.06 8.03
C GLY A 29 -6.20 -0.97 8.46
N THR A 30 -6.71 0.18 8.91
CA THR A 30 -5.86 1.32 9.34
C THR A 30 -4.96 0.97 10.53
N LYS A 31 -5.45 0.14 11.46
CA LYS A 31 -4.65 -0.35 12.61
C LYS A 31 -3.37 -1.05 12.21
N LEU A 32 -3.36 -1.74 11.06
CA LEU A 32 -2.15 -2.42 10.57
C LEU A 32 -1.02 -1.43 10.27
N LEU A 33 -1.33 -0.18 9.90
CA LEU A 33 -0.33 0.86 9.68
C LEU A 33 0.30 1.38 10.97
N VAL A 34 -0.36 1.19 12.12
CA VAL A 34 0.03 1.79 13.40
C VAL A 34 0.56 0.75 14.38
N GLU A 35 0.01 -0.47 14.35
CA GLU A 35 0.23 -1.50 15.36
C GLU A 35 1.18 -2.61 14.88
N VAL A 36 1.24 -2.89 13.57
CA VAL A 36 2.06 -3.98 13.03
C VAL A 36 3.47 -3.49 12.72
N ALA A 37 4.47 -4.11 13.35
CA ALA A 37 5.86 -3.71 13.23
C ALA A 37 6.44 -3.85 11.81
N ALA A 38 5.91 -4.76 10.97
CA ALA A 38 6.28 -4.82 9.55
C ALA A 38 5.85 -3.58 8.75
N TYR A 39 4.79 -2.88 9.13
CA TYR A 39 4.23 -1.79 8.36
C TYR A 39 4.40 -0.41 8.99
N LYS A 40 4.34 -0.34 10.31
CA LYS A 40 4.50 0.89 11.07
C LYS A 40 5.80 1.59 10.69
N ASP A 41 5.67 2.84 10.28
CA ASP A 41 6.77 3.72 9.85
C ASP A 41 7.62 3.16 8.68
N LYS A 42 7.09 2.18 7.93
CA LYS A 42 7.80 1.48 6.84
C LYS A 42 7.02 1.45 5.54
N LEU A 43 5.73 1.09 5.59
CA LEU A 43 4.93 0.84 4.39
C LEU A 43 4.64 2.12 3.60
N GLU A 44 4.03 3.13 4.25
CA GLU A 44 3.74 4.42 3.59
C GLU A 44 5.02 5.14 3.12
N PRO A 45 6.11 5.22 3.92
CA PRO A 45 7.39 5.76 3.44
C PRO A 45 7.96 5.02 2.22
N HIS A 46 7.83 3.69 2.16
CA HIS A 46 8.26 2.95 0.97
C HIS A 46 7.38 3.23 -0.25
N MET A 47 6.06 3.39 -0.07
CA MET A 47 5.18 3.80 -1.15
C MET A 47 5.57 5.17 -1.73
N GLU A 48 5.90 6.13 -0.86
CA GLU A 48 6.40 7.45 -1.24
C GLU A 48 7.75 7.36 -1.96
N HIS A 49 8.66 6.50 -1.49
CA HIS A 49 9.93 6.27 -2.16
C HIS A 49 9.75 5.75 -3.60
N LEU A 50 8.85 4.78 -3.81
CA LEU A 50 8.52 4.24 -5.14
C LEU A 50 7.89 5.31 -6.05
N GLU A 51 7.12 6.24 -5.48
CA GLU A 51 6.58 7.40 -6.21
C GLU A 51 7.67 8.41 -6.57
N GLN A 52 8.60 8.71 -5.66
CA GLN A 52 9.75 9.58 -5.94
C GLN A 52 10.67 9.00 -7.02
N GLN A 53 10.78 7.67 -7.11
CA GLN A 53 11.50 6.99 -8.18
C GLN A 53 10.76 7.01 -9.52
N GLY A 54 9.52 7.51 -9.56
CA GLY A 54 8.70 7.56 -10.77
C GLY A 54 8.18 6.20 -11.22
N LEU A 55 8.20 5.17 -10.36
CA LEU A 55 7.72 3.83 -10.70
C LEU A 55 6.19 3.75 -10.74
N TRP A 56 5.55 4.57 -9.92
CA TRP A 56 4.10 4.78 -9.92
C TRP A 56 3.77 6.20 -9.43
N ARG A 57 2.50 6.59 -9.51
CA ARG A 57 1.98 7.87 -9.03
C ARG A 57 0.74 7.65 -8.17
N LYS A 58 0.65 8.31 -7.02
CA LYS A 58 -0.51 8.28 -6.14
C LYS A 58 -1.69 8.99 -6.78
N GLU A 59 -2.79 8.26 -6.96
CA GLU A 59 -4.06 8.83 -7.44
C GLU A 59 -5.05 9.06 -6.30
N GLY A 60 -4.87 8.40 -5.15
CA GLY A 60 -5.70 8.67 -3.99
C GLY A 60 -5.39 7.85 -2.76
N ARG A 61 -5.88 8.36 -1.62
CA ARG A 61 -5.95 7.66 -0.33
C ARG A 61 -7.33 7.92 0.26
N LYS A 62 -8.12 6.87 0.48
CA LYS A 62 -9.49 6.98 0.99
C LYS A 62 -9.65 6.15 2.25
N VAL A 63 -10.20 6.73 3.31
CA VAL A 63 -10.61 5.98 4.50
C VAL A 63 -11.95 5.32 4.21
N VAL A 64 -12.06 4.03 4.56
CA VAL A 64 -13.28 3.24 4.44
C VAL A 64 -13.80 2.97 5.85
N PRO A 65 -14.88 3.64 6.29
CA PRO A 65 -15.37 3.47 7.64
C PRO A 65 -15.90 2.05 7.85
N LYS A 66 -15.70 1.49 9.05
CA LYS A 66 -16.21 0.14 9.42
C LYS A 66 -15.80 -0.96 8.43
N PHE A 67 -14.58 -0.88 7.92
CA PHE A 67 -14.02 -1.86 7.00
C PHE A 67 -13.99 -3.28 7.60
N ALA A 68 -13.58 -3.37 8.87
CA ALA A 68 -13.59 -4.62 9.63
C ALA A 68 -14.32 -4.39 10.96
N PHE A 69 -15.61 -4.74 10.99
CA PHE A 69 -16.50 -4.49 12.13
C PHE A 69 -16.56 -3.00 12.50
N SER A 70 -15.91 -2.61 13.61
CA SER A 70 -15.82 -1.23 14.07
C SER A 70 -14.58 -0.50 13.58
N ASP A 71 -13.63 -1.21 12.97
CA ASP A 71 -12.34 -0.65 12.58
C ASP A 71 -12.36 -0.12 11.16
N ASP A 72 -11.77 1.06 10.98
CA ASP A 72 -11.66 1.71 9.68
C ASP A 72 -10.56 1.08 8.82
N GLY A 73 -10.78 1.10 7.52
CA GLY A 73 -9.82 0.69 6.50
C GLY A 73 -9.29 1.88 5.73
N VAL A 74 -8.30 1.62 4.89
CA VAL A 74 -7.73 2.60 3.97
C VAL A 74 -7.49 1.94 2.62
N VAL A 75 -7.88 2.65 1.56
CA VAL A 75 -7.60 2.31 0.17
C VAL A 75 -6.53 3.26 -0.33
N PHE A 76 -5.42 2.71 -0.79
CA PHE A 76 -4.42 3.41 -1.57
C PHE A 76 -4.60 3.08 -3.05
N ILE A 77 -4.53 4.10 -3.90
CA ILE A 77 -4.67 3.96 -5.34
C ILE A 77 -3.42 4.56 -5.98
N TYR A 78 -2.67 3.73 -6.70
CA TYR A 78 -1.51 4.14 -7.46
C TYR A 78 -1.65 3.74 -8.93
N ARG A 79 -1.15 4.57 -9.83
CA ARG A 79 -1.00 4.25 -11.25
C ARG A 79 0.44 3.97 -11.58
N VAL A 80 0.74 2.81 -12.14
CA VAL A 80 2.08 2.44 -12.59
C VAL A 80 2.48 3.32 -13.76
N ALA A 81 3.76 3.70 -13.81
CA ALA A 81 4.30 4.49 -14.90
C ALA A 81 4.09 3.81 -16.26
N SER A 82 4.05 4.61 -17.33
CA SER A 82 3.95 4.13 -18.71
C SER A 82 5.31 3.75 -19.28
#